data_AF-A0A0Q8II20-F1
#
_entry.id   AF-A0A0Q8II20-F1
#
_cell.length_a   1.000
_cell.length_b   1.000
_cell.length_c   1.000
_cell.angle_alpha   90.00
_cell.angle_beta   90.00
_cell.angle_gamma   90.00
#
_symmetry.space_group_name_H-M   'P 1'
#
loop_
_entity.id
_entity.type
_entity.pdbx_description
1 polymer ?
#
loop_
_entity_poly.entity_id
_entity_poly.type
_entity_poly.pdbx_seq_one_letter_code
_entity_poly.pdbx_strand_id
1 'polypeptide(L)'
;MSQVTLPLPNRSLAIGKRPFSMPAAFLFSVVVLSAMAIGLGIWQGPGLWRDWQINQNPLTLDDWDMSDGECSSRRGLTDCEADITYSYEGRDYAKHISLAFLDFSSDDYMVDVVISRNDPELATLSLGLDMLWNRLAVFGVFMLLFGGGAIGMIINALRAMGANRAAAVPGRLTLVPVEIAELKKVPGGMAVSYIDHLKGRSKRTTRTHFAKGQEPLIGLDETGKQVGVAVKLDHVAIPVLLDRNLERVELTDIERQAALAAFDAEQEQRGAKLAANPPPKAKRGPNIVRGLLAGGAVLVLAVVAFFGFWLYYVTTAPDAFDAIGIEINNIMPEPLNTWGCEQLYARFGDGNAPYGCTADDYVSWKVAKTASKVK
;
A
#
# COMPACT_ATOMS: atom_id res chain seq x y z
N MET A 1 10.97 37.70 -6.53
CA MET A 1 11.55 36.59 -5.74
C MET A 1 11.76 37.19 -4.36
N SER A 2 11.14 36.70 -3.29
CA SER A 2 11.22 37.40 -2.01
C SER A 2 12.62 37.19 -1.43
N GLN A 3 13.43 38.24 -1.36
CA GLN A 3 14.84 38.09 -0.99
C GLN A 3 15.01 38.17 0.52
N VAL A 4 15.70 37.19 1.08
CA VAL A 4 16.24 37.24 2.43
C VAL A 4 17.75 37.30 2.27
N THR A 5 18.37 38.35 2.80
CA THR A 5 19.82 38.52 2.70
C THR A 5 20.49 37.84 3.89
N LEU A 6 21.52 37.05 3.62
CA LEU A 6 22.40 36.47 4.63
C LEU A 6 23.80 36.49 4.00
N PRO A 7 24.74 37.30 4.47
CA PRO A 7 26.05 37.38 3.84
C PRO A 7 26.82 36.08 4.10
N LEU A 8 26.84 35.21 3.08
CA LEU A 8 27.63 33.98 3.08
C LEU A 8 28.95 34.22 2.33
N PRO A 9 30.06 33.63 2.78
CA PRO A 9 31.35 33.81 2.11
C PRO A 9 31.31 33.20 0.70
N ASN A 10 32.00 33.85 -0.23
CA ASN A 10 32.03 33.46 -1.65
C ASN A 10 33.01 32.30 -1.91
N ARG A 11 32.90 31.23 -1.13
CA ARG A 11 33.66 29.98 -1.30
C ARG A 11 32.72 28.77 -1.21
N SER A 12 33.19 27.61 -1.63
CA SER A 12 32.44 26.36 -1.48
C SER A 12 32.33 25.98 -0.01
N LEU A 13 31.13 25.64 0.44
CA LEU A 13 30.84 25.27 1.83
C LEU A 13 30.11 23.93 1.85
N ALA A 14 30.45 23.06 2.81
CA ALA A 14 29.71 21.82 3.06
C ALA A 14 28.58 22.03 4.07
N ILE A 15 27.61 21.11 4.03
CA ILE A 15 26.51 21.07 5.00
C ILE A 15 26.76 19.92 5.99
N GLY A 16 27.18 20.26 7.21
CA GLY A 16 27.81 19.33 8.17
C GLY A 16 26.88 18.42 8.97
N LYS A 17 25.56 18.47 8.79
CA LYS A 17 24.60 17.68 9.60
C LYS A 17 23.55 17.02 8.72
N ARG A 18 23.45 15.68 8.74
CA ARG A 18 22.51 14.82 7.97
C ARG A 18 21.13 15.47 7.82
N PRO A 19 20.89 16.27 6.76
CA PRO A 19 19.74 17.17 6.73
C PRO A 19 18.41 16.43 6.60
N PHE A 20 18.45 15.21 6.05
CA PHE A 20 17.29 14.35 5.86
C PHE A 20 17.42 13.16 6.81
N SER A 21 16.66 13.15 7.91
CA SER A 21 16.67 12.01 8.82
C SER A 21 15.64 10.95 8.43
N MET A 22 15.94 9.71 8.79
CA MET A 22 14.95 8.64 8.77
C MET A 22 14.04 8.78 10.00
N PRO A 23 12.77 8.34 9.93
CA PRO A 23 11.90 8.31 11.11
C PRO A 23 12.50 7.41 12.20
N ALA A 24 12.30 7.76 13.48
CA ALA A 24 12.94 7.09 14.62
C ALA A 24 12.66 5.58 14.69
N ALA A 25 11.50 5.13 14.21
CA ALA A 25 11.11 3.73 14.18
C ALA A 25 11.38 3.04 12.83
N PHE A 26 12.17 3.65 11.92
CA PHE A 26 12.38 3.13 10.57
C PHE A 26 12.78 1.65 10.54
N LEU A 27 13.86 1.30 11.24
CA LEU A 27 14.38 -0.07 11.25
C LEU A 27 13.36 -1.04 11.85
N PHE A 28 12.72 -0.64 12.96
CA PHE A 28 11.69 -1.44 13.60
C PHE A 28 10.51 -1.71 12.65
N SER A 29 9.97 -0.67 12.00
CA SER A 29 8.87 -0.80 11.04
C SER A 29 9.25 -1.68 9.85
N VAL A 30 10.45 -1.53 9.29
CA VAL A 30 10.92 -2.37 8.18
C VAL A 30 11.03 -3.84 8.62
N VAL A 31 11.59 -4.11 9.80
CA VAL A 31 11.72 -5.47 10.34
C VAL A 31 10.35 -6.09 10.57
N VAL A 32 9.42 -5.37 11.21
CA VAL A 32 8.07 -5.89 11.48
C VAL A 32 7.32 -6.18 10.19
N LEU A 33 7.29 -5.25 9.22
CA LEU A 33 6.61 -5.48 7.95
C LEU A 33 7.24 -6.63 7.16
N SER A 34 8.57 -6.75 7.18
CA SER A 34 9.27 -7.87 6.53
C SER A 34 8.93 -9.20 7.21
N ALA A 35 8.91 -9.24 8.54
CA ALA A 35 8.54 -10.44 9.30
C ALA A 35 7.10 -10.86 9.03
N MET A 36 6.16 -9.90 8.92
CA MET A 36 4.77 -10.18 8.55
C MET A 36 4.66 -10.75 7.13
N ALA A 37 5.37 -10.17 6.16
CA ALA A 37 5.38 -10.66 4.79
C ALA A 37 5.98 -12.08 4.68
N ILE A 38 7.11 -12.32 5.37
CA ILE A 38 7.76 -13.64 5.41
C ILE A 38 6.86 -14.66 6.10
N GLY A 39 6.28 -14.31 7.25
CA GLY A 39 5.37 -15.19 7.99
C GLY A 39 4.15 -15.57 7.15
N LEU A 40 3.54 -14.60 6.45
CA LEU A 40 2.43 -14.85 5.52
C LEU A 40 2.86 -15.77 4.37
N GLY A 41 4.04 -15.54 3.78
CA GLY A 41 4.59 -16.38 2.72
C GLY A 41 4.85 -17.82 3.15
N ILE A 42 5.37 -18.03 4.36
CA ILE A 42 5.60 -19.37 4.91
C ILE A 42 4.27 -20.07 5.23
N TRP A 43 3.29 -19.34 5.77
CA TRP A 43 2.02 -19.90 6.19
C TRP A 43 1.09 -20.23 5.01
N GLN A 44 0.89 -19.30 4.07
CA GLN A 44 -0.08 -19.45 2.96
C GLN A 44 0.56 -19.91 1.65
N GLY A 45 1.86 -19.62 1.46
CA GLY A 45 2.55 -19.82 0.19
C GLY A 45 2.57 -21.27 -0.30
N PRO A 46 2.90 -22.27 0.54
CA PRO A 46 2.94 -23.67 0.10
C PRO A 46 1.59 -24.18 -0.41
N GLY A 47 0.50 -23.89 0.32
CA GLY A 47 -0.85 -24.29 -0.08
C GLY A 47 -1.29 -23.62 -1.38
N LEU A 48 -1.10 -22.30 -1.50
CA LEU A 48 -1.37 -21.55 -2.73
C LEU A 48 -0.59 -22.07 -3.93
N TRP A 49 0.68 -22.41 -3.74
CA TRP A 49 1.53 -22.94 -4.80
C TRP A 49 1.06 -24.32 -5.26
N ARG A 50 0.76 -25.23 -4.32
CA ARG A 50 0.19 -26.55 -4.61
C ARG A 50 -1.13 -26.42 -5.38
N ASP A 51 -2.07 -25.63 -4.87
CA ASP A 51 -3.39 -25.47 -5.48
C ASP A 51 -3.28 -24.85 -6.88
N TRP A 52 -2.35 -23.90 -7.07
CA TRP A 52 -2.05 -23.35 -8.40
C TRP A 52 -1.45 -24.38 -9.36
N GLN A 53 -0.61 -25.32 -8.89
CA GLN A 53 -0.09 -26.42 -9.70
C GLN A 53 -1.19 -27.41 -10.11
N ILE A 54 -2.10 -27.74 -9.19
CA ILE A 54 -3.23 -28.63 -9.46
C ILE A 54 -4.16 -28.01 -10.52
N ASN A 55 -4.44 -26.71 -10.43
CA ASN A 55 -5.30 -25.97 -11.36
C ASN A 55 -4.83 -26.01 -12.83
N GLN A 56 -3.56 -26.33 -13.10
CA GLN A 56 -3.06 -26.45 -14.48
C GLN A 56 -3.56 -27.71 -15.20
N ASN A 57 -3.80 -28.80 -14.46
CA ASN A 57 -4.30 -30.06 -15.00
C ASN A 57 -5.08 -30.85 -13.93
N PRO A 58 -6.26 -30.35 -13.52
CA PRO A 58 -7.03 -30.92 -12.43
C PRO A 58 -7.71 -32.23 -12.84
N LEU A 59 -7.79 -33.18 -11.91
CA LEU A 59 -8.56 -34.41 -12.04
C LEU A 59 -9.34 -34.65 -10.75
N THR A 60 -10.67 -34.67 -10.84
CA THR A 60 -11.58 -35.01 -9.75
C THR A 60 -11.61 -36.54 -9.58
N LEU A 61 -11.57 -37.01 -8.33
CA LEU A 61 -11.69 -38.43 -8.00
C LEU A 61 -13.06 -38.71 -7.40
N ASP A 62 -13.72 -39.77 -7.87
CA ASP A 62 -15.02 -40.22 -7.35
C ASP A 62 -14.87 -41.18 -6.16
N ASP A 63 -13.70 -41.85 -6.03
CA ASP A 63 -13.41 -42.85 -4.99
C ASP A 63 -12.39 -42.31 -3.99
N TRP A 64 -12.91 -41.70 -2.92
CA TRP A 64 -12.14 -41.10 -1.83
C TRP A 64 -12.93 -41.19 -0.52
N ASP A 65 -12.22 -41.14 0.60
CA ASP A 65 -12.80 -41.15 1.94
C ASP A 65 -12.25 -39.98 2.77
N MET A 66 -13.13 -39.36 3.55
CA MET A 66 -12.84 -38.20 4.40
C MET A 66 -13.02 -38.60 5.85
N SER A 67 -11.92 -38.64 6.60
CA SER A 67 -11.98 -39.08 8.00
C SER A 67 -12.42 -37.98 8.95
N ASP A 68 -11.98 -36.74 8.71
CA ASP A 68 -12.29 -35.59 9.55
C ASP A 68 -12.25 -34.31 8.72
N GLY A 69 -13.19 -33.40 8.96
CA GLY A 69 -13.39 -32.18 8.18
C GLY A 69 -14.11 -31.12 8.99
N GLU A 70 -13.39 -30.07 9.40
CA GLU A 70 -13.95 -28.97 10.18
C GLU A 70 -13.62 -27.62 9.53
N CYS A 71 -14.63 -26.76 9.42
CA CYS A 71 -14.48 -25.38 9.00
C CYS A 71 -14.89 -24.40 10.12
N SER A 72 -14.03 -23.42 10.42
CA SER A 72 -14.28 -22.37 11.40
C SER A 72 -14.20 -20.99 10.75
N SER A 73 -15.28 -20.21 10.82
CA SER A 73 -15.29 -18.84 10.32
C SER A 73 -15.24 -17.80 11.45
N ARG A 74 -14.30 -16.85 11.36
CA ARG A 74 -14.15 -15.74 12.31
C ARG A 74 -13.84 -14.44 11.58
N ARG A 75 -14.74 -13.45 11.69
CA ARG A 75 -14.59 -12.10 11.12
C ARG A 75 -14.31 -12.10 9.60
N GLY A 76 -14.96 -12.99 8.85
CA GLY A 76 -14.83 -13.10 7.41
C GLY A 76 -13.61 -13.89 6.93
N LEU A 77 -12.84 -14.48 7.85
CA LEU A 77 -11.80 -15.45 7.53
C LEU A 77 -12.32 -16.85 7.89
N THR A 78 -12.40 -17.72 6.90
CA THR A 78 -12.81 -19.11 7.07
C THR A 78 -11.57 -20.00 6.96
N ASP A 79 -11.37 -20.84 7.97
CA ASP A 79 -10.30 -21.83 8.06
C ASP A 79 -10.93 -23.22 7.99
N CYS A 80 -10.44 -24.08 7.12
CA CYS A 80 -10.95 -25.43 6.91
C CYS A 80 -9.77 -26.40 6.97
N GLU A 81 -9.90 -27.44 7.80
CA GLU A 81 -8.95 -28.54 7.91
C GLU A 81 -9.67 -29.84 7.55
N ALA A 82 -9.05 -30.66 6.73
CA ALA A 82 -9.59 -31.95 6.31
C ALA A 82 -8.49 -33.00 6.14
N ASP A 83 -8.75 -34.21 6.63
CA ASP A 83 -7.92 -35.39 6.40
C ASP A 83 -8.59 -36.30 5.37
N ILE A 84 -7.92 -36.47 4.23
CA ILE A 84 -8.43 -37.27 3.11
C ILE A 84 -7.55 -38.48 2.84
N THR A 85 -8.19 -39.56 2.42
CA THR A 85 -7.53 -40.74 1.85
C THR A 85 -8.14 -41.06 0.49
N TYR A 86 -7.29 -41.39 -0.48
CA TYR A 86 -7.74 -41.71 -1.84
C TYR A 86 -6.80 -42.72 -2.49
N SER A 87 -7.31 -43.48 -3.46
CA SER A 87 -6.53 -44.42 -4.25
C SER A 87 -6.47 -43.96 -5.71
N TYR A 88 -5.28 -43.96 -6.29
CA TYR A 88 -5.09 -43.61 -7.71
C TYR A 88 -4.06 -44.54 -8.35
N GLU A 89 -4.41 -45.13 -9.49
CA GLU A 89 -3.58 -46.13 -10.20
C GLU A 89 -3.06 -47.28 -9.31
N GLY A 90 -3.88 -47.70 -8.33
CA GLY A 90 -3.54 -48.78 -7.40
C GLY A 90 -2.54 -48.40 -6.30
N ARG A 91 -2.32 -47.10 -6.06
CA ARG A 91 -1.56 -46.58 -4.92
C ARG A 91 -2.47 -45.76 -4.02
N ASP A 92 -2.34 -45.98 -2.72
CA ASP A 92 -3.11 -45.26 -1.71
C ASP A 92 -2.32 -44.06 -1.19
N TYR A 93 -3.03 -42.95 -1.00
CA TYR A 93 -2.51 -41.69 -0.54
C TYR A 93 -3.31 -41.20 0.66
N ALA A 94 -2.62 -40.63 1.63
CA ALA A 94 -3.22 -39.94 2.77
C ALA A 94 -2.67 -38.51 2.82
N LYS A 95 -3.56 -37.51 2.91
CA LYS A 95 -3.19 -36.10 2.90
C LYS A 95 -4.02 -35.31 3.90
N HIS A 96 -3.31 -34.49 4.66
CA HIS A 96 -3.90 -33.43 5.45
C HIS A 96 -3.96 -32.16 4.59
N ILE A 97 -5.15 -31.58 4.47
CA ILE A 97 -5.42 -30.38 3.68
C ILE A 97 -5.90 -29.29 4.63
N SER A 98 -5.17 -28.17 4.66
CA SER A 98 -5.61 -26.95 5.34
C SER A 98 -5.80 -25.83 4.32
N LEU A 99 -6.94 -25.14 4.43
CA LEU A 99 -7.37 -24.08 3.53
C LEU A 99 -7.85 -22.90 4.36
N ALA A 100 -7.33 -21.71 4.09
CA ALA A 100 -7.85 -20.49 4.69
C ALA A 100 -8.14 -19.46 3.59
N PHE A 101 -9.34 -18.90 3.62
CA PHE A 101 -9.85 -17.96 2.61
C PHE A 101 -10.74 -16.89 3.24
N LEU A 102 -11.02 -15.81 2.49
CA LEU A 102 -11.99 -14.80 2.91
C LEU A 102 -13.37 -15.18 2.39
N ASP A 103 -14.28 -15.52 3.28
CA ASP A 103 -15.69 -15.74 2.96
C ASP A 103 -16.59 -15.16 4.07
N PHE A 104 -17.71 -14.59 3.64
CA PHE A 104 -18.74 -14.02 4.48
C PHE A 104 -19.97 -14.93 4.62
N SER A 105 -20.02 -16.04 3.86
CA SER A 105 -21.01 -17.10 4.02
C SER A 105 -20.66 -18.02 5.19
N SER A 106 -21.67 -18.64 5.79
CA SER A 106 -21.53 -19.58 6.91
C SER A 106 -22.20 -20.92 6.63
N ASP A 107 -22.36 -21.27 5.36
CA ASP A 107 -23.06 -22.48 4.92
C ASP A 107 -22.10 -23.68 4.82
N ASP A 108 -22.66 -24.88 4.81
CA ASP A 108 -21.90 -26.12 4.64
C ASP A 108 -21.38 -26.23 3.20
N TYR A 109 -20.14 -26.71 3.03
CA TYR A 109 -19.49 -26.84 1.71
C TYR A 109 -19.48 -28.30 1.28
N MET A 110 -20.02 -28.60 0.09
CA MET A 110 -19.76 -29.86 -0.59
C MET A 110 -18.41 -29.79 -1.27
N VAL A 111 -17.53 -30.75 -0.98
CA VAL A 111 -16.16 -30.78 -1.48
C VAL A 111 -15.86 -32.11 -2.15
N ASP A 112 -15.11 -32.07 -3.24
CA ASP A 112 -14.57 -33.24 -3.93
C ASP A 112 -13.05 -33.24 -3.82
N VAL A 113 -12.42 -34.42 -3.88
CA VAL A 113 -10.95 -34.51 -3.94
C VAL A 113 -10.48 -34.27 -5.36
N VAL A 114 -9.59 -33.31 -5.53
CA VAL A 114 -8.97 -32.96 -6.81
C VAL A 114 -7.47 -33.16 -6.73
N ILE A 115 -6.92 -33.93 -7.65
CA ILE A 115 -5.48 -34.19 -7.78
C ILE A 115 -4.90 -33.57 -9.05
N SER A 116 -3.58 -33.38 -9.08
CA SER A 116 -2.89 -33.09 -10.33
C SER A 116 -2.69 -34.37 -11.14
N ARG A 117 -3.12 -34.39 -12.40
CA ARG A 117 -2.85 -35.53 -13.29
C ARG A 117 -1.35 -35.77 -13.53
N ASN A 118 -0.54 -34.71 -13.43
CA ASN A 118 0.91 -34.78 -13.68
C ASN A 118 1.69 -35.23 -12.44
N ASP A 119 1.15 -34.99 -11.25
CA ASP A 119 1.76 -35.35 -9.97
C ASP A 119 0.65 -35.72 -8.97
N PRO A 120 0.28 -37.01 -8.90
CA PRO A 120 -0.80 -37.48 -8.03
C PRO A 120 -0.54 -37.24 -6.54
N GLU A 121 0.69 -36.92 -6.10
CA GLU A 121 0.94 -36.57 -4.69
C GLU A 121 0.37 -35.19 -4.31
N LEU A 122 0.06 -34.35 -5.30
CA LEU A 122 -0.60 -33.07 -5.11
C LEU A 122 -2.12 -33.28 -5.14
N ALA A 123 -2.72 -33.26 -3.95
CA ALA A 123 -4.17 -33.29 -3.76
C ALA A 123 -4.64 -32.05 -3.01
N THR A 124 -5.84 -31.59 -3.36
CA THR A 124 -6.57 -30.52 -2.69
C THR A 124 -8.06 -30.81 -2.74
N LEU A 125 -8.87 -29.99 -2.06
CA LEU A 125 -10.33 -30.04 -2.18
C LEU A 125 -10.79 -29.12 -3.31
N SER A 126 -11.91 -29.43 -3.96
CA SER A 126 -12.53 -28.57 -4.98
C SER A 126 -12.69 -27.14 -4.48
N LEU A 127 -13.11 -26.97 -3.22
CA LEU A 127 -13.20 -25.68 -2.53
C LEU A 127 -11.88 -24.88 -2.54
N GLY A 128 -10.73 -25.57 -2.46
CA GLY A 128 -9.41 -24.96 -2.51
C GLY A 128 -9.07 -24.37 -3.88
N LEU A 129 -9.57 -24.99 -4.97
CA LEU A 129 -9.45 -24.49 -6.34
C LEU A 129 -10.45 -23.37 -6.63
N ASP A 130 -11.69 -23.54 -6.15
CA ASP A 130 -12.75 -22.53 -6.32
C ASP A 130 -12.34 -21.20 -5.67
N MET A 131 -11.76 -21.25 -4.48
CA MET A 131 -11.30 -20.07 -3.74
C MET A 131 -9.86 -19.66 -4.07
N LEU A 132 -9.19 -20.30 -5.03
CA LEU A 132 -7.78 -20.07 -5.33
C LEU A 132 -7.51 -18.60 -5.71
N TRP A 133 -8.37 -18.01 -6.54
CA TRP A 133 -8.18 -16.63 -7.01
C TRP A 133 -8.40 -15.59 -5.92
N ASN A 134 -9.42 -15.75 -5.09
CA ASN A 134 -9.61 -14.92 -3.90
C ASN A 134 -8.43 -15.04 -2.94
N ARG A 135 -7.95 -16.26 -2.64
CA ARG A 135 -6.76 -16.46 -1.80
C ARG A 135 -5.52 -15.82 -2.40
N LEU A 136 -5.28 -15.95 -3.71
CA LEU A 136 -4.18 -15.30 -4.42
C LEU A 136 -4.29 -13.77 -4.39
N ALA A 137 -5.50 -13.21 -4.58
CA ALA A 137 -5.73 -11.78 -4.56
C ALA A 137 -5.48 -11.20 -3.16
N VAL A 138 -6.03 -11.83 -2.12
CA VAL A 138 -5.85 -11.43 -0.71
C VAL A 138 -4.37 -11.52 -0.33
N PHE A 139 -3.72 -12.64 -0.66
CA PHE A 139 -2.29 -12.82 -0.44
C PHE A 139 -1.47 -11.73 -1.15
N GLY A 140 -1.79 -11.44 -2.42
CA GLY A 140 -1.13 -10.39 -3.21
C GLY A 140 -1.28 -8.99 -2.60
N VAL A 141 -2.47 -8.64 -2.10
CA VAL A 141 -2.73 -7.36 -1.42
C VAL A 141 -1.90 -7.24 -0.15
N PHE A 142 -1.87 -8.27 0.70
CA PHE A 142 -1.07 -8.24 1.92
C PHE A 142 0.44 -8.23 1.63
N MET A 143 0.90 -8.95 0.61
CA MET A 143 2.29 -8.91 0.17
C MET A 143 2.68 -7.53 -0.38
N LEU A 144 1.80 -6.87 -1.12
CA LEU A 144 2.01 -5.50 -1.58
C LEU A 144 2.04 -4.51 -0.40
N LEU A 145 1.15 -4.67 0.57
CA LEU A 145 1.09 -3.81 1.75
C LEU A 145 2.35 -3.96 2.62
N PHE A 146 2.72 -5.19 2.97
CA PHE A 146 3.83 -5.48 3.88
C PHE A 146 5.18 -5.46 3.16
N GLY A 147 5.32 -6.24 2.09
CA GLY A 147 6.55 -6.30 1.29
C GLY A 147 6.78 -5.01 0.51
N GLY A 148 5.77 -4.54 -0.23
CA GLY A 148 5.87 -3.27 -0.96
C GLY A 148 6.05 -2.07 -0.04
N GLY A 149 5.39 -2.06 1.13
CA GLY A 149 5.60 -1.05 2.17
C GLY A 149 7.05 -1.03 2.68
N ALA A 150 7.61 -2.18 3.03
CA ALA A 150 9.00 -2.31 3.46
C ALA A 150 9.99 -1.86 2.37
N ILE A 151 9.79 -2.30 1.12
CA ILE A 151 10.61 -1.89 -0.04
C ILE A 151 10.53 -0.37 -0.25
N GLY A 152 9.33 0.20 -0.23
CA GLY A 152 9.12 1.65 -0.38
C GLY A 152 9.83 2.45 0.71
N MET A 153 9.81 1.97 1.95
CA MET A 153 10.58 2.55 3.06
C MET A 153 12.09 2.49 2.79
N ILE A 154 12.62 1.33 2.39
CA ILE A 154 14.05 1.15 2.07
C ILE A 154 14.49 2.08 0.93
N ILE A 155 13.72 2.16 -0.15
CA ILE A 155 14.03 3.05 -1.29
C ILE A 155 14.09 4.52 -0.83
N ASN A 156 13.14 4.95 0.00
CA ASN A 156 13.14 6.31 0.54
C ASN A 156 14.33 6.56 1.47
N ALA A 157 14.74 5.57 2.27
CA ALA A 157 15.94 5.65 3.09
C ALA A 157 17.21 5.75 2.24
N LEU A 158 17.35 4.95 1.19
CA LEU A 158 18.48 5.01 0.26
C LEU A 158 18.55 6.38 -0.44
N ARG A 159 17.40 6.92 -0.87
CA ARG A 159 17.32 8.27 -1.44
C ARG A 159 17.74 9.35 -0.42
N ALA A 160 17.29 9.25 0.82
CA ALA A 160 17.69 10.18 1.89
C ALA A 160 19.19 10.10 2.19
N MET A 161 19.75 8.88 2.23
CA MET A 161 21.20 8.68 2.40
C MET A 161 22.01 9.28 1.24
N GLY A 162 21.57 9.07 0.00
CA GLY A 162 22.17 9.70 -1.18
C GLY A 162 22.13 11.23 -1.11
N ALA A 163 20.98 11.81 -0.74
CA ALA A 163 20.83 13.25 -0.57
C ALA A 163 21.71 13.81 0.56
N ASN A 164 21.85 13.09 1.68
CA ASN A 164 22.75 13.46 2.77
C ASN A 164 24.22 13.42 2.35
N ARG A 165 24.63 12.40 1.56
CA ARG A 165 25.99 12.30 1.03
C ARG A 165 26.29 13.43 0.06
N ALA A 166 25.36 13.75 -0.84
CA ALA A 166 25.52 14.87 -1.76
C ALA A 166 25.63 16.20 -1.00
N ALA A 167 24.78 16.44 0.00
CA ALA A 167 24.83 17.67 0.80
C ALA A 167 26.15 17.86 1.60
N ALA A 168 26.87 16.77 1.88
CA ALA A 168 28.16 16.83 2.56
C ALA A 168 29.32 17.26 1.63
N VAL A 169 29.13 17.24 0.31
CA VAL A 169 30.15 17.69 -0.64
C VAL A 169 30.15 19.24 -0.67
N PRO A 170 31.31 19.91 -0.51
CA PRO A 170 31.37 21.36 -0.58
C PRO A 170 30.90 21.88 -1.94
N GLY A 171 29.99 22.87 -1.94
CA GLY A 171 29.48 23.48 -3.17
C GLY A 171 29.12 24.95 -2.97
N ARG A 172 28.74 25.63 -4.06
CA ARG A 172 28.27 27.01 -3.98
C ARG A 172 26.87 27.06 -3.38
N LEU A 173 26.69 27.91 -2.38
CA LEU A 173 25.40 28.10 -1.71
C LEU A 173 24.65 29.29 -2.31
N THR A 174 23.38 29.07 -2.63
CA THR A 174 22.43 30.13 -3.00
C THR A 174 21.32 30.19 -1.97
N LEU A 175 20.99 31.39 -1.49
CA LEU A 175 19.91 31.56 -0.52
C LEU A 175 18.56 31.44 -1.20
N VAL A 176 17.66 30.71 -0.54
CA VAL A 176 16.31 30.48 -1.02
C VAL A 176 15.33 30.63 0.16
N PRO A 177 14.36 31.55 0.10
CA PRO A 177 13.28 31.57 1.07
C PRO A 177 12.39 30.32 0.88
N VAL A 178 12.04 29.65 1.97
CA VAL A 178 11.13 28.52 1.94
C VAL A 178 9.93 28.76 2.85
N GLU A 179 8.76 28.31 2.42
CA GLU A 179 7.56 28.43 3.24
C GLU A 179 7.53 27.31 4.26
N ILE A 180 7.50 27.65 5.55
CA ILE A 180 7.34 26.66 6.61
C ILE A 180 5.89 26.19 6.63
N ALA A 181 5.70 24.89 6.42
CA ALA A 181 4.40 24.23 6.37
C ALA A 181 4.03 23.61 7.73
N GLU A 182 4.99 22.95 8.39
CA GLU A 182 4.75 22.28 9.67
C GLU A 182 6.00 22.29 10.55
N LEU A 183 5.83 22.58 11.84
CA LEU A 183 6.82 22.34 12.89
C LEU A 183 6.25 21.33 13.87
N LYS A 184 6.93 20.20 14.06
CA LYS A 184 6.50 19.13 14.95
C LYS A 184 7.62 18.76 15.92
N LYS A 185 7.34 18.88 17.23
CA LYS A 185 8.24 18.32 18.26
C LYS A 185 8.26 16.79 18.14
N VAL A 186 9.44 16.22 18.11
CA VAL A 186 9.66 14.76 18.05
C VAL A 186 10.65 14.36 19.15
N PRO A 187 10.64 13.11 19.62
CA PRO A 187 11.68 12.62 20.52
C PRO A 187 13.06 12.90 19.93
N GLY A 188 13.91 13.62 20.67
CA GLY A 188 15.27 14.00 20.22
C GLY A 188 15.39 15.34 19.47
N GLY A 189 14.30 16.08 19.20
CA GLY A 189 14.40 17.42 18.59
C GLY A 189 13.12 17.93 17.92
N MET A 190 13.26 18.55 16.75
CA MET A 190 12.16 19.14 16.00
C MET A 190 12.19 18.69 14.54
N ALA A 191 11.05 18.23 14.02
CA ALA A 191 10.87 17.96 12.59
C ALA A 191 10.21 19.18 11.94
N VAL A 192 10.77 19.66 10.84
CA VAL A 192 10.25 20.81 10.09
C VAL A 192 9.96 20.40 8.65
N SER A 193 8.74 20.63 8.22
CA SER A 193 8.31 20.46 6.84
C SER A 193 8.21 21.84 6.18
N TYR A 194 8.88 22.03 5.05
CA TYR A 194 8.86 23.28 4.29
C TYR A 194 8.59 23.02 2.81
N ILE A 195 8.02 24.01 2.14
CA ILE A 195 7.69 23.97 0.72
C ILE A 195 8.64 24.90 0.00
N ASP A 196 9.33 24.36 -1.02
CA ASP A 196 10.08 25.18 -1.96
C ASP A 196 9.21 25.62 -3.15
N HIS A 197 9.47 26.82 -3.66
CA HIS A 197 8.82 27.37 -4.86
C HIS A 197 9.80 27.45 -6.05
N LEU A 198 10.88 26.67 -6.01
CA LEU A 198 12.07 26.82 -6.87
C LEU A 198 11.84 26.50 -8.36
N LYS A 199 10.71 25.89 -8.74
CA LYS A 199 10.31 25.71 -10.15
C LYS A 199 8.80 25.69 -10.31
N GLY A 200 8.23 26.82 -10.72
CA GLY A 200 7.11 27.01 -11.67
C GLY A 200 5.79 26.23 -11.55
N ARG A 201 5.74 24.96 -11.10
CA ARG A 201 4.50 24.15 -11.07
C ARG A 201 4.41 23.09 -9.96
N SER A 202 5.47 22.75 -9.24
CA SER A 202 5.40 21.68 -8.22
C SER A 202 5.79 22.21 -6.83
N LYS A 203 4.82 22.23 -5.90
CA LYS A 203 5.07 22.44 -4.48
C LYS A 203 5.73 21.18 -3.94
N ARG A 204 7.05 21.16 -3.77
CA ARG A 204 7.73 20.02 -3.15
C ARG A 204 7.82 20.27 -1.65
N THR A 205 7.09 19.46 -0.88
CA THR A 205 7.24 19.45 0.57
C THR A 205 8.47 18.63 0.93
N THR A 206 9.42 19.27 1.60
CA THR A 206 10.64 18.64 2.11
C THR A 206 10.61 18.63 3.63
N ARG A 207 11.03 17.52 4.24
CA ARG A 207 11.09 17.36 5.70
C ARG A 207 12.54 17.27 6.15
N THR A 208 12.91 18.10 7.11
CA THR A 208 14.22 18.10 7.78
C THR A 208 14.02 17.89 9.27
N HIS A 209 15.06 17.41 9.96
CA HIS A 209 15.09 17.33 11.42
C HIS A 209 16.19 18.23 11.98
N PHE A 210 15.91 18.80 13.15
CA PHE A 210 16.81 19.59 13.96
C PHE A 210 17.02 18.87 15.29
N ALA A 211 18.26 18.81 15.78
CA ALA A 211 18.57 18.21 17.07
C ALA A 211 17.97 19.04 18.24
N LYS A 212 17.95 18.48 19.44
CA LYS A 212 17.52 19.20 20.65
C LYS A 212 18.35 20.49 20.82
N GLY A 213 17.67 21.63 20.91
CA GLY A 213 18.30 22.95 21.01
C GLY A 213 18.59 23.64 19.68
N GLN A 214 18.44 22.94 18.54
CA GLN A 214 18.53 23.56 17.22
C GLN A 214 17.14 23.99 16.77
N GLU A 215 17.00 25.27 16.44
CA GLU A 215 15.77 25.86 15.91
C GLU A 215 16.00 26.28 14.45
N PRO A 216 14.97 26.21 13.59
CA PRO A 216 15.10 26.69 12.22
C PRO A 216 15.36 28.20 12.21
N LEU A 217 16.20 28.65 11.26
CA LEU A 217 16.38 30.08 11.00
C LEU A 217 15.15 30.61 10.24
N ILE A 218 14.47 31.58 10.84
CA ILE A 218 13.26 32.21 10.30
C ILE A 218 13.52 33.71 10.17
N GLY A 219 13.14 34.29 9.03
CA GLY A 219 13.24 35.71 8.78
C GLY A 219 11.97 36.25 8.09
N LEU A 220 11.90 37.56 7.98
CA LEU A 220 10.93 38.27 7.14
C LEU A 220 11.51 38.46 5.74
N ASP A 221 10.73 38.10 4.74
CA ASP A 221 11.03 38.48 3.36
C ASP A 221 10.70 39.97 3.10
N GLU A 222 11.03 40.45 1.89
CA GLU A 222 10.74 41.83 1.45
C GLU A 222 9.26 42.23 1.58
N THR A 223 8.34 41.27 1.62
CA THR A 223 6.90 41.50 1.76
C THR A 223 6.43 41.53 3.21
N GLY A 224 7.36 41.34 4.17
CA GLY A 224 7.05 41.20 5.59
C GLY A 224 6.45 39.84 5.95
N LYS A 225 6.50 38.84 5.05
CA LYS A 225 6.02 37.49 5.32
C LYS A 225 7.13 36.68 6.00
N GLN A 226 6.78 35.96 7.06
CA GLN A 226 7.69 35.01 7.71
C GLN A 226 8.01 33.82 6.78
N VAL A 227 9.29 33.62 6.52
CA VAL A 227 9.84 32.54 5.70
C VAL A 227 11.02 31.87 6.41
N GLY A 228 11.19 30.57 6.18
CA GLY A 228 12.40 29.87 6.59
C GLY A 228 13.55 30.21 5.68
N VAL A 229 14.75 30.38 6.23
CA VAL A 229 15.97 30.69 5.47
C VAL A 229 16.66 29.38 5.10
N ALA A 230 16.68 29.03 3.82
CA ALA A 230 17.33 27.82 3.33
C ALA A 230 18.47 28.15 2.35
N VAL A 231 19.41 27.22 2.21
CA VAL A 231 20.48 27.28 1.23
C VAL A 231 20.36 26.14 0.23
N LYS A 232 20.53 26.45 -1.05
CA LYS A 232 20.59 25.46 -2.12
C LYS A 232 22.01 25.36 -2.63
N LEU A 233 22.55 24.14 -2.60
CA LEU A 233 23.79 23.77 -3.27
C LEU A 233 23.57 23.66 -4.78
N ASP A 234 24.53 24.10 -5.57
CA ASP A 234 24.53 23.97 -7.04
C ASP A 234 24.25 22.55 -7.56
N HIS A 235 24.81 21.54 -6.89
CA HIS A 235 24.69 20.12 -7.25
C HIS A 235 23.57 19.36 -6.51
N VAL A 236 22.81 20.02 -5.63
CA VAL A 236 21.70 19.39 -4.89
C VAL A 236 20.39 20.07 -5.26
N ALA A 237 19.42 19.27 -5.71
CA ALA A 237 18.12 19.80 -6.15
C ALA A 237 17.25 20.34 -5.01
N ILE A 238 17.52 19.93 -3.77
CA ILE A 238 16.69 20.20 -2.59
C ILE A 238 17.38 21.28 -1.73
N PRO A 239 16.74 22.43 -1.46
CA PRO A 239 17.28 23.42 -0.55
C PRO A 239 17.31 22.87 0.88
N VAL A 240 18.31 23.23 1.67
CA VAL A 240 18.49 22.82 3.06
C VAL A 240 18.17 24.00 3.98
N LEU A 241 17.18 23.82 4.87
CA LEU A 241 16.82 24.83 5.85
C LEU A 241 17.95 25.04 6.87
N LEU A 242 18.33 26.29 7.12
CA LEU A 242 19.36 26.63 8.09
C LEU A 242 18.84 26.57 9.52
N ASP A 243 19.73 26.36 10.47
CA ASP A 243 19.45 26.53 11.89
C ASP A 243 19.80 27.95 12.34
N ARG A 244 19.19 28.39 13.44
CA ARG A 244 19.35 29.74 14.00
C ARG A 244 20.81 30.10 14.32
N ASN A 245 21.64 29.10 14.61
CA ASN A 245 23.05 29.31 14.93
C ASN A 245 23.97 29.08 13.72
N LEU A 246 23.43 28.80 12.52
CA LEU A 246 24.19 28.44 11.32
C LEU A 246 25.18 27.28 11.51
N GLU A 247 24.94 26.38 12.46
CA GLU A 247 25.79 25.20 12.72
C GLU A 247 25.68 24.12 11.65
N ARG A 248 24.68 24.20 10.77
CA ARG A 248 24.50 23.26 9.65
C ARG A 248 25.43 23.58 8.48
N VAL A 249 26.01 24.78 8.43
CA VAL A 249 26.95 25.21 7.39
C VAL A 249 28.35 25.30 7.97
N GLU A 250 29.35 24.84 7.22
CA GLU A 250 30.75 24.86 7.65
C GLU A 250 31.36 26.27 7.57
N LEU A 251 30.96 27.14 8.50
CA LEU A 251 31.49 28.49 8.67
C LEU A 251 32.52 28.54 9.81
N THR A 252 33.54 29.39 9.67
CA THR A 252 34.38 29.78 10.81
C THR A 252 33.56 30.57 11.82
N ASP A 253 33.99 30.61 13.09
CA ASP A 253 33.24 31.33 14.13
C ASP A 253 33.11 32.82 13.83
N ILE A 254 34.13 33.42 13.19
CA ILE A 254 34.13 34.83 12.78
C ILE A 254 33.10 35.06 11.66
N GLU A 255 33.11 34.23 10.62
CA GLU A 255 32.14 34.34 9.52
C GLU A 255 30.71 34.10 9.99
N ARG A 256 30.52 33.15 10.91
CA ARG A 256 29.22 32.85 11.52
C ARG A 256 28.68 34.03 12.30
N GLN A 257 29.50 34.64 13.16
CA GLN A 257 29.09 35.81 13.95
C GLN A 257 28.79 37.01 13.04
N ALA A 258 29.61 37.25 12.02
CA ALA A 258 29.37 38.32 11.05
C ALA A 258 28.06 38.11 10.26
N ALA A 259 27.80 36.87 9.81
CA ALA A 259 26.59 36.53 9.08
C ALA A 259 25.32 36.68 9.95
N LEU A 260 25.35 36.20 11.19
CA LEU A 260 24.25 36.33 12.14
C LEU A 260 23.99 37.80 12.51
N ALA A 261 25.04 38.57 12.82
CA ALA A 261 24.89 39.97 13.18
C ALA A 261 24.31 40.81 12.02
N ALA A 262 24.75 40.55 10.78
CA ALA A 262 24.21 41.23 9.61
C ALA A 262 22.75 40.83 9.34
N PHE A 263 22.41 39.55 9.52
CA PHE A 263 21.04 39.07 9.39
C PHE A 263 20.13 39.71 10.45
N ASP A 264 20.52 39.67 11.72
CA ASP A 264 19.72 40.23 12.82
C ASP A 264 19.51 41.73 12.65
N ALA A 265 20.53 42.48 12.23
CA ALA A 265 20.41 43.92 11.94
C ALA A 265 19.40 44.21 10.81
N GLU A 266 19.39 43.42 9.74
CA GLU A 266 18.42 43.54 8.65
C GLU A 266 16.99 43.18 9.12
N GLN A 267 16.86 42.15 9.96
CA GLN A 267 15.57 41.73 10.52
C GLN A 267 15.00 42.76 11.51
N GLU A 268 15.84 43.38 12.34
CA GLU A 268 15.45 44.48 13.23
C GLU A 268 14.95 45.70 12.44
N GLN A 269 15.65 46.06 11.36
CA GLN A 269 15.20 47.13 10.45
C GLN A 269 13.83 46.80 9.81
N ARG A 270 13.54 45.53 9.57
CA ARG A 270 12.24 45.05 9.06
C ARG A 270 11.15 44.93 10.14
N GLY A 271 11.44 45.33 11.39
CA GLY A 271 10.48 45.29 12.49
C GLY A 271 10.29 43.91 13.14
N ALA A 272 11.15 42.94 12.82
CA ALA A 272 11.15 41.65 13.48
C ALA A 272 11.89 41.77 14.83
N LYS A 273 11.18 42.07 15.92
CA LYS A 273 11.70 41.72 17.25
C LYS A 273 11.80 40.19 17.30
N LEU A 274 13.03 39.67 17.13
CA LEU A 274 13.45 38.27 17.29
C LEU A 274 12.29 37.30 17.14
N ALA A 275 11.87 37.07 15.89
CA ALA A 275 10.66 36.32 15.56
C ALA A 275 10.62 35.02 16.38
N ALA A 276 9.78 35.01 17.41
CA ALA A 276 9.49 33.81 18.18
C ALA A 276 8.99 32.75 17.19
N ASN A 277 9.46 31.51 17.38
CA ASN A 277 9.02 30.38 16.55
C ASN A 277 7.51 30.48 16.32
N PRO A 278 7.04 30.50 15.06
CA PRO A 278 5.64 30.68 14.80
C PRO A 278 4.86 29.60 15.56
N PRO A 279 3.69 29.93 16.15
CA PRO A 279 2.81 28.89 16.64
C PRO A 279 2.60 27.91 15.48
N PRO A 280 2.70 26.58 15.70
CA PRO A 280 2.59 25.60 14.65
C PRO A 280 1.33 25.92 13.85
N LYS A 281 1.49 26.28 12.56
CA LYS A 281 0.36 26.57 11.68
C LYS A 281 -0.63 25.43 11.84
N ALA A 282 -1.87 25.76 12.19
CA ALA A 282 -2.95 24.80 12.33
C ALA A 282 -2.88 23.86 11.13
N LYS A 283 -2.76 22.56 11.39
CA LYS A 283 -2.61 21.52 10.37
C LYS A 283 -3.54 21.85 9.21
N ARG A 284 -3.00 22.30 8.08
CA ARG A 284 -3.69 22.05 6.82
C ARG A 284 -3.59 20.54 6.71
N GLY A 285 -4.66 19.86 7.10
CA GLY A 285 -4.72 18.42 7.07
C GLY A 285 -4.21 17.91 5.71
N PRO A 286 -3.79 16.64 5.62
CA PRO A 286 -3.59 16.03 4.31
C PRO A 286 -4.78 16.46 3.46
N ASN A 287 -4.55 16.88 2.22
CA ASN A 287 -5.62 17.41 1.38
C ASN A 287 -6.54 16.21 1.10
N ILE A 288 -7.44 15.92 2.05
CA ILE A 288 -8.20 14.68 2.16
C ILE A 288 -9.00 14.54 0.87
N VAL A 289 -9.47 15.65 0.31
CA VAL A 289 -10.09 15.72 -1.01
C VAL A 289 -9.21 15.14 -2.13
N ARG A 290 -7.90 15.42 -2.17
CA ARG A 290 -7.00 14.90 -3.22
C ARG A 290 -6.63 13.43 -3.00
N GLY A 291 -6.51 13.01 -1.73
CA GLY A 291 -6.32 11.60 -1.36
C GLY A 291 -7.59 10.77 -1.56
N LEU A 292 -8.76 11.33 -1.27
CA LEU A 292 -10.08 10.76 -1.54
C LEU A 292 -10.42 10.78 -3.02
N LEU A 293 -9.98 11.77 -3.80
CA LEU A 293 -10.16 11.76 -5.25
C LEU A 293 -9.26 10.71 -5.91
N ALA A 294 -8.00 10.57 -5.48
CA ALA A 294 -7.11 9.54 -5.99
C ALA A 294 -7.55 8.13 -5.54
N GLY A 295 -7.82 7.94 -4.24
CA GLY A 295 -8.33 6.68 -3.72
C GLY A 295 -9.74 6.35 -4.19
N GLY A 296 -10.61 7.36 -4.32
CA GLY A 296 -11.95 7.24 -4.87
C GLY A 296 -11.96 6.91 -6.35
N ALA A 297 -11.05 7.48 -7.15
CA ALA A 297 -10.89 7.09 -8.55
C ALA A 297 -10.45 5.62 -8.67
N VAL A 298 -9.53 5.16 -7.82
CA VAL A 298 -9.14 3.74 -7.77
C VAL A 298 -10.31 2.86 -7.36
N LEU A 299 -11.08 3.25 -6.35
CA LEU A 299 -12.29 2.52 -5.94
C LEU A 299 -13.34 2.48 -7.04
N VAL A 300 -13.60 3.59 -7.72
CA VAL A 300 -14.54 3.65 -8.84
C VAL A 300 -14.07 2.75 -9.98
N LEU A 301 -12.78 2.78 -10.33
CA LEU A 301 -12.23 1.89 -11.35
C LEU A 301 -12.33 0.42 -10.94
N ALA A 302 -12.09 0.10 -9.66
CA ALA A 302 -12.24 -1.25 -9.14
C ALA A 302 -13.71 -1.72 -9.20
N VAL A 303 -14.66 -0.86 -8.81
CA VAL A 303 -16.10 -1.13 -8.90
C VAL A 303 -16.53 -1.32 -10.36
N VAL A 304 -16.07 -0.47 -11.28
CA VAL A 304 -16.37 -0.58 -12.72
C VAL A 304 -15.76 -1.86 -13.31
N ALA A 305 -14.54 -2.22 -12.93
CA ALA A 305 -13.92 -3.47 -13.37
C ALA A 305 -14.66 -4.69 -12.82
N PHE A 306 -15.00 -4.68 -11.53
CA PHE A 306 -15.73 -5.76 -10.86
C PHE A 306 -17.12 -5.99 -11.46
N PHE A 307 -17.96 -4.94 -11.52
CA PHE A 307 -19.31 -5.05 -12.09
C PHE A 307 -19.29 -5.21 -13.61
N GLY A 308 -18.32 -4.60 -14.30
CA GLY A 308 -18.17 -4.74 -15.75
C GLY A 308 -17.79 -6.15 -16.14
N PHE A 309 -16.86 -6.77 -15.41
CA PHE A 309 -16.51 -8.18 -15.59
C PHE A 309 -17.69 -9.10 -15.24
N TRP A 310 -18.38 -8.86 -14.12
CA TRP A 310 -19.57 -9.63 -13.76
C TRP A 310 -20.67 -9.57 -14.82
N LEU A 311 -20.97 -8.37 -15.35
CA LEU A 311 -21.93 -8.20 -16.43
C LEU A 311 -21.48 -8.94 -17.69
N TYR A 312 -20.21 -8.83 -18.06
CA TYR A 312 -19.64 -9.60 -19.16
C TYR A 312 -19.82 -11.11 -18.93
N TYR A 313 -19.53 -11.60 -17.73
CA TYR A 313 -19.68 -13.01 -17.37
C TYR A 313 -21.12 -13.49 -17.56
N VAL A 314 -22.09 -12.89 -16.86
CA VAL A 314 -23.47 -13.39 -16.87
C VAL A 314 -24.17 -13.23 -18.22
N THR A 315 -23.79 -12.23 -19.02
CA THR A 315 -24.47 -11.93 -20.31
C THR A 315 -23.75 -12.46 -21.54
N THR A 316 -22.42 -12.50 -21.52
CA THR A 316 -21.61 -12.61 -22.75
C THR A 316 -20.58 -13.74 -22.70
N ALA A 317 -20.05 -14.12 -21.53
CA ALA A 317 -18.96 -15.09 -21.44
C ALA A 317 -19.31 -16.41 -22.13
N PRO A 318 -18.37 -17.02 -22.89
CA PRO A 318 -18.66 -18.18 -23.72
C PRO A 318 -18.90 -19.47 -22.91
N ASP A 319 -18.55 -19.46 -21.62
CA ASP A 319 -18.62 -20.59 -20.71
C ASP A 319 -19.28 -20.18 -19.39
N ALA A 320 -20.14 -21.05 -18.85
CA ALA A 320 -20.76 -20.90 -17.54
C ALA A 320 -19.80 -21.22 -16.40
N PHE A 321 -18.70 -21.94 -16.67
CA PHE A 321 -17.74 -22.39 -15.68
C PHE A 321 -16.49 -21.49 -15.58
N ASP A 322 -16.62 -20.21 -15.90
CA ASP A 322 -15.57 -19.22 -15.64
C ASP A 322 -15.40 -19.02 -14.13
N ALA A 323 -14.27 -19.47 -13.59
CA ALA A 323 -13.99 -19.45 -12.15
C ALA A 323 -14.14 -18.06 -11.52
N ILE A 324 -13.69 -17.00 -12.20
CA ILE A 324 -13.77 -15.63 -11.67
C ILE A 324 -15.22 -15.14 -11.72
N GLY A 325 -15.93 -15.47 -12.80
CA GLY A 325 -17.33 -15.10 -12.99
C GLY A 325 -18.26 -15.74 -11.95
N ILE A 326 -18.08 -17.04 -11.72
CA ILE A 326 -18.81 -17.82 -10.71
C ILE A 326 -18.68 -17.16 -9.34
N GLU A 327 -17.45 -16.91 -8.91
CA GLU A 327 -17.16 -16.38 -7.58
C GLU A 327 -17.80 -15.01 -7.39
N ILE A 328 -17.65 -14.12 -8.38
CA ILE A 328 -18.25 -12.79 -8.32
C ILE A 328 -19.78 -12.88 -8.27
N ASN A 329 -20.39 -13.77 -9.06
CA ASN A 329 -21.84 -13.93 -9.04
C ASN A 329 -22.33 -14.50 -7.70
N ASN A 330 -21.60 -15.45 -7.10
CA ASN A 330 -21.97 -16.07 -5.83
C ASN A 330 -22.03 -15.06 -4.68
N ILE A 331 -21.11 -14.09 -4.63
CA ILE A 331 -21.09 -13.06 -3.59
C ILE A 331 -22.06 -11.89 -3.84
N MET A 332 -22.77 -11.88 -4.98
CA MET A 332 -23.75 -10.84 -5.26
C MET A 332 -24.95 -10.93 -4.30
N PRO A 333 -25.55 -9.78 -3.91
CA PRO A 333 -26.83 -9.79 -3.21
C PRO A 333 -27.87 -10.61 -3.97
N GLU A 334 -28.72 -11.32 -3.22
CA GLU A 334 -29.67 -12.31 -3.74
C GLU A 334 -30.46 -11.87 -5.00
N PRO A 335 -30.95 -10.62 -5.13
CA PRO A 335 -31.61 -10.18 -6.36
C PRO A 335 -30.70 -10.16 -7.59
N LEU A 336 -29.45 -9.71 -7.43
CA LEU A 336 -28.46 -9.64 -8.52
C LEU A 336 -27.94 -11.03 -8.87
N ASN A 337 -27.65 -11.86 -7.86
CA ASN A 337 -27.22 -13.24 -8.06
C ASN A 337 -28.31 -14.03 -8.83
N THR A 338 -29.57 -13.91 -8.43
CA THR A 338 -30.69 -14.59 -9.10
C THR A 338 -30.81 -14.14 -10.56
N TRP A 339 -30.77 -12.83 -10.82
CA TRP A 339 -30.78 -12.31 -12.18
C TRP A 339 -29.59 -12.80 -13.01
N GLY A 340 -28.39 -12.83 -12.43
CA GLY A 340 -27.20 -13.37 -13.08
C GLY A 340 -27.37 -14.85 -13.45
N CYS A 341 -27.94 -15.64 -12.55
CA CYS A 341 -28.26 -17.04 -12.81
C CYS A 341 -29.33 -17.22 -13.91
N GLU A 342 -30.31 -16.32 -14.01
CA GLU A 342 -31.29 -16.33 -15.11
C GLU A 342 -30.62 -16.06 -16.47
N GLN A 343 -29.69 -15.09 -16.54
CA GLN A 343 -28.96 -14.79 -17.79
C GLN A 343 -28.08 -15.97 -18.23
N LEU A 344 -27.41 -16.63 -17.28
CA LEU A 344 -26.63 -17.84 -17.54
C LEU A 344 -27.53 -19.01 -17.96
N TYR A 345 -28.65 -19.22 -17.26
CA TYR A 345 -29.61 -20.28 -17.58
C TYR A 345 -30.19 -20.15 -18.99
N ALA A 346 -30.47 -18.92 -19.43
CA ALA A 346 -30.98 -18.66 -20.78
C ALA A 346 -30.02 -19.14 -21.89
N ARG A 347 -28.74 -19.35 -21.57
CA ARG A 347 -27.68 -19.71 -22.51
C ARG A 347 -27.13 -21.12 -22.30
N PHE A 348 -27.15 -21.61 -21.06
CA PHE A 348 -26.51 -22.85 -20.64
C PHE A 348 -27.44 -23.82 -19.91
N GLY A 349 -28.75 -23.54 -19.89
CA GLY A 349 -29.75 -24.28 -19.10
C GLY A 349 -29.90 -25.77 -19.42
N ASP A 350 -29.35 -26.23 -20.55
CA ASP A 350 -29.32 -27.65 -20.93
C ASP A 350 -28.23 -28.45 -20.17
N GLY A 351 -27.30 -27.78 -19.48
CA GLY A 351 -26.22 -28.39 -18.69
C GLY A 351 -26.40 -28.20 -17.18
N ASN A 352 -25.40 -28.63 -16.42
CA ASN A 352 -25.36 -28.43 -14.96
C ASN A 352 -25.21 -26.95 -14.62
N ALA A 353 -25.83 -26.53 -13.51
CA ALA A 353 -25.69 -25.16 -13.04
C ALA A 353 -24.29 -24.93 -12.43
N PRO A 354 -23.65 -23.77 -12.70
CA PRO A 354 -22.42 -23.41 -12.01
C PRO A 354 -22.69 -23.08 -10.53
N TYR A 355 -21.65 -23.18 -9.71
CA TYR A 355 -21.70 -22.86 -8.27
C TYR A 355 -22.30 -21.45 -8.03
N GLY A 356 -23.10 -21.32 -6.97
CA GLY A 356 -23.89 -20.11 -6.69
C GLY A 356 -25.18 -19.97 -7.52
N CYS A 357 -25.41 -20.82 -8.53
CA CYS A 357 -26.66 -20.92 -9.30
C CYS A 357 -27.37 -22.27 -9.22
N THR A 358 -26.80 -23.21 -8.46
CA THR A 358 -27.36 -24.53 -8.20
C THR A 358 -28.54 -24.48 -7.23
N ALA A 359 -29.49 -25.40 -7.39
CA ALA A 359 -30.53 -25.70 -6.42
C ALA A 359 -29.97 -26.60 -5.30
N ASP A 360 -30.84 -27.01 -4.36
CA ASP A 360 -30.48 -27.86 -3.22
C ASP A 360 -29.89 -29.24 -3.61
N ASP A 361 -30.05 -29.63 -4.88
CA ASP A 361 -29.47 -30.86 -5.44
C ASP A 361 -28.08 -30.66 -6.05
N TYR A 362 -27.51 -29.45 -5.97
CA TYR A 362 -26.16 -29.07 -6.43
C TYR A 362 -25.86 -29.30 -7.92
N VAL A 363 -26.87 -29.67 -8.71
CA VAL A 363 -26.74 -29.97 -10.13
C VAL A 363 -27.74 -29.16 -10.94
N SER A 364 -28.98 -29.07 -10.47
CA SER A 364 -30.04 -28.36 -11.18
C SER A 364 -29.93 -26.86 -11.00
N TRP A 365 -30.46 -26.10 -11.95
CA TRP A 365 -30.53 -24.64 -11.85
C TRP A 365 -31.61 -24.21 -10.86
N LYS A 366 -31.25 -23.38 -9.88
CA LYS A 366 -32.22 -22.82 -8.91
C LYS A 366 -33.30 -21.95 -9.56
N VAL A 367 -33.01 -21.41 -10.75
CA VAL A 367 -33.92 -20.53 -11.52
C VAL A 367 -34.83 -21.28 -12.50
N ALA A 368 -34.64 -22.60 -12.69
CA ALA A 368 -35.40 -23.40 -13.67
C ALA A 368 -36.92 -23.36 -13.45
N LYS A 369 -37.37 -23.34 -12.19
CA LYS A 369 -38.80 -23.27 -11.84
C LYS A 369 -39.41 -21.87 -12.02
N THR A 370 -38.59 -20.83 -12.01
CA THR A 370 -39.02 -19.42 -12.07
C THR A 370 -39.17 -18.94 -13.50
N ALA A 371 -38.27 -19.36 -14.40
CA ALA A 371 -38.29 -19.01 -15.83
C ALA A 371 -39.54 -19.54 -16.58
N SER A 372 -40.10 -20.67 -16.15
CA SER A 372 -41.33 -21.23 -16.74
C SER A 372 -42.60 -20.39 -16.48
N LYS A 373 -42.56 -19.39 -15.59
CA LYS A 373 -43.73 -18.58 -15.21
C LYS A 373 -43.84 -17.22 -15.91
N VAL A 374 -42.86 -16.83 -16.73
CA VAL A 374 -42.94 -15.59 -17.50
C VAL A 374 -43.35 -15.95 -18.93
N LYS A 375 -44.62 -15.71 -19.25
CA LYS A 375 -45.16 -15.79 -20.60
C LYS A 375 -45.82 -14.47 -20.96
#